data_AF-A0A962DSW0-F1
#
_entry.id   AF-A0A962DSW0-F1
#
_cell.length_a   1.000
_cell.length_b   1.000
_cell.length_c   1.000
_cell.angle_alpha   90.00
_cell.angle_beta   90.00
_cell.angle_gamma   90.00
#
_symmetry.space_group_name_H-M   'P 1'
#
loop_
_entity.id
_entity.type
_entity.pdbx_description
1 polymer ?
#
loop_
_entity_poly.entity_id
_entity_poly.type
_entity_poly.pdbx_seq_one_letter_code
_entity_poly.pdbx_strand_id
1 'polypeptide(L)'
;MLLPSLLFLSVLTLPALWIGLRLGPALGLGAPRFAALLARQPGAMRALARDWVVAGTAGALLGAIFLSVRYAAQPYLPAALPEPGFRGVLGGLAVSFGAAVGEEVWFRLGLMTLLVWAVTRLAGKRKPSSVAVWSVIIIAAFGFGLAHVPQMVAFGAASPVAVASTVLGNVSVGVLYGWCYWRRGLLAAMIAHFSADIVLHVLPALAV
;
A
#
# COMPACT_ATOMS: atom_id res chain seq x y z
N MET A 1 -10.93 22.15 -11.79
CA MET A 1 -10.95 20.79 -11.20
C MET A 1 -9.74 20.47 -10.30
N LEU A 2 -8.63 21.20 -10.39
CA LEU A 2 -7.45 20.98 -9.54
C LEU A 2 -7.66 21.35 -8.08
N LEU A 3 -8.29 22.51 -7.80
CA LEU A 3 -8.47 23.01 -6.43
C LEU A 3 -9.32 22.05 -5.54
N PRO A 4 -10.49 21.54 -5.99
CA PRO A 4 -11.25 20.58 -5.18
C PRO A 4 -10.48 19.29 -4.87
N SER A 5 -9.75 18.75 -5.85
CA SER A 5 -8.96 17.53 -5.69
C SER A 5 -7.79 17.76 -4.72
N LEU A 6 -7.12 18.90 -4.82
CA LEU A 6 -6.02 19.27 -3.93
C LEU A 6 -6.51 19.47 -2.50
N LEU A 7 -7.65 20.12 -2.29
CA LEU A 7 -8.28 20.27 -0.98
C LEU A 7 -8.64 18.90 -0.38
N PHE A 8 -9.29 18.03 -1.16
CA PHE A 8 -9.64 16.69 -0.72
C PHE A 8 -8.42 15.86 -0.30
N LEU A 9 -7.38 15.82 -1.15
CA LEU A 9 -6.14 15.10 -0.84
C LEU A 9 -5.43 15.70 0.37
N SER A 10 -5.46 17.02 0.57
CA SER A 10 -4.85 17.68 1.72
C SER A 10 -5.54 17.30 3.03
N VAL A 11 -6.87 17.22 3.03
CA VAL A 11 -7.68 16.82 4.19
C VAL A 11 -7.35 15.40 4.65
N LEU A 12 -6.99 14.49 3.73
CA LEU A 12 -6.57 13.14 4.08
C LEU A 12 -5.08 13.06 4.44
N THR A 13 -4.23 13.72 3.66
CA THR A 13 -2.77 13.57 3.74
C THR A 13 -2.18 14.29 4.94
N LEU A 14 -2.61 15.53 5.24
CA LEU A 14 -2.02 16.31 6.33
C LEU A 14 -2.27 15.68 7.70
N PRO A 15 -3.49 15.20 8.04
CA PRO A 15 -3.69 14.48 9.30
C PRO A 15 -2.91 13.16 9.35
N ALA A 16 -2.86 12.40 8.25
CA ALA A 16 -2.12 11.14 8.20
C ALA A 16 -0.62 11.36 8.46
N LEU A 17 -0.02 12.38 7.83
CA LEU A 17 1.36 12.80 8.09
C LEU A 17 1.55 13.20 9.55
N TRP A 18 0.68 14.07 10.08
CA TRP A 18 0.78 14.54 11.46
C TRP A 18 0.70 13.40 12.46
N ILE A 19 -0.26 12.49 12.30
CA ILE A 19 -0.44 11.29 13.14
C ILE A 19 0.83 10.45 13.10
N GLY A 20 1.28 10.09 11.89
CA GLY A 20 2.40 9.17 11.73
C GLY A 20 3.72 9.74 12.22
N LEU A 21 4.00 11.02 11.97
CA LEU A 21 5.21 11.69 12.43
C LEU A 21 5.19 11.93 13.94
N ARG A 22 4.02 12.23 14.53
CA ARG A 22 3.89 12.48 15.97
C ARG A 22 3.89 11.20 16.81
N LEU A 23 3.16 10.16 16.37
CA LEU A 23 2.93 8.95 17.15
C LEU A 23 3.89 7.80 16.76
N GLY A 24 4.33 7.75 15.50
CA GLY A 24 5.15 6.68 14.95
C GLY A 24 6.46 6.42 15.72
N PRO A 25 7.27 7.44 16.05
CA PRO A 25 8.55 7.23 16.73
C PRO A 25 8.42 6.48 18.07
N ALA A 26 7.40 6.80 18.87
CA ALA A 26 7.15 6.13 20.15
C ALA A 26 6.77 4.64 20.00
N LEU A 27 6.26 4.26 18.83
CA LEU A 27 5.84 2.89 18.49
C LEU A 27 6.89 2.12 17.68
N GLY A 28 8.01 2.76 17.32
CA GLY A 28 9.00 2.19 16.40
C GLY A 28 8.51 2.11 14.94
N LEU A 29 7.53 2.93 14.57
CA LEU A 29 6.97 3.06 13.23
C LEU A 29 7.43 4.36 12.55
N GLY A 30 7.20 4.49 11.24
CA GLY A 30 7.58 5.66 10.44
C GLY A 30 8.65 5.34 9.40
N ALA A 31 9.62 6.23 9.22
CA ALA A 31 10.70 6.08 8.23
C ALA A 31 12.11 6.05 8.87
N PRO A 32 12.39 5.15 9.82
CA PRO A 32 13.63 5.18 10.61
C PRO A 32 14.89 5.01 9.76
N ARG A 33 14.85 4.19 8.69
CA ARG A 33 15.97 4.01 7.75
C ARG A 33 16.30 5.27 6.97
N PHE A 34 15.26 6.01 6.59
CA PHE A 34 15.42 7.28 5.89
C PHE A 34 15.96 8.35 6.83
N ALA A 35 15.43 8.43 8.05
CA ALA A 35 15.98 9.32 9.08
C ALA A 35 17.45 9.03 9.38
N ALA A 36 17.84 7.74 9.47
CA ALA A 36 19.23 7.34 9.64
C ALA A 36 20.11 7.74 8.45
N LEU A 37 19.60 7.66 7.21
CA LEU A 37 20.30 8.12 6.01
C LEU A 37 20.52 9.64 6.04
N LEU A 38 19.48 10.43 6.38
CA LEU A 38 19.58 11.88 6.52
C LEU A 38 20.57 12.29 7.63
N ALA A 39 20.58 11.54 8.73
CA ALA A 39 21.55 11.71 9.81
C ALA A 39 22.95 11.16 9.48
N ARG A 40 23.19 10.71 8.24
CA ARG A 40 24.47 10.15 7.75
C ARG A 40 25.02 9.02 8.63
N GLN A 41 24.14 8.19 9.20
CA GLN A 41 24.57 7.06 10.00
C GLN A 41 25.32 6.02 9.15
N PRO A 42 26.46 5.50 9.62
CA PRO A 42 27.21 4.46 8.91
C PRO A 42 26.31 3.26 8.57
N GLY A 43 26.35 2.81 7.30
CA GLY A 43 25.57 1.64 6.84
C GLY A 43 24.09 1.90 6.57
N ALA A 44 23.57 3.11 6.77
CA ALA A 44 22.16 3.44 6.51
C ALA A 44 21.73 3.15 5.06
N MET A 45 22.57 3.51 4.08
CA MET A 45 22.31 3.24 2.67
C MET A 45 22.21 1.74 2.37
N ARG A 46 23.14 0.93 2.89
CA ARG A 46 23.12 -0.53 2.71
C ARG A 46 21.88 -1.16 3.32
N ALA A 47 21.46 -0.69 4.50
CA ALA A 47 20.25 -1.15 5.14
C ALA A 47 18.98 -0.78 4.35
N LEU A 48 18.92 0.44 3.83
CA LEU A 48 17.83 0.91 2.97
C LEU A 48 17.76 0.08 1.68
N ALA A 49 18.88 -0.13 1.00
CA ALA A 49 18.95 -0.96 -0.21
C ALA A 49 18.48 -2.40 0.03
N ARG A 50 18.86 -3.00 1.17
CA ARG A 50 18.36 -4.33 1.55
C ARG A 50 16.85 -4.32 1.76
N ASP A 51 16.32 -3.29 2.42
CA ASP A 51 14.88 -3.16 2.64
C ASP A 51 14.13 -2.97 1.31
N TRP A 52 14.70 -2.23 0.36
CA TRP A 52 14.18 -2.08 -1.00
C TRP A 52 14.18 -3.38 -1.80
N VAL A 53 15.28 -4.13 -1.78
CA VAL A 53 15.35 -5.43 -2.47
C VAL A 53 14.29 -6.37 -1.92
N VAL A 54 14.21 -6.54 -0.60
CA VAL A 54 13.22 -7.47 -0.02
C VAL A 54 11.79 -7.02 -0.31
N ALA A 55 11.49 -5.74 -0.09
CA ALA A 55 10.15 -5.22 -0.31
C ALA A 55 9.75 -5.24 -1.79
N GLY A 56 10.66 -4.82 -2.67
CA GLY A 56 10.44 -4.77 -4.10
C GLY A 56 10.26 -6.16 -4.71
N THR A 57 11.10 -7.13 -4.32
CA THR A 57 10.92 -8.53 -4.76
C THR A 57 9.60 -9.11 -4.26
N ALA A 58 9.23 -8.90 -2.99
CA ALA A 58 7.96 -9.40 -2.47
C ALA A 58 6.75 -8.76 -3.18
N GLY A 59 6.80 -7.45 -3.44
CA GLY A 59 5.78 -6.72 -4.19
C GLY A 59 5.66 -7.21 -5.62
N ALA A 60 6.78 -7.33 -6.34
CA ALA A 60 6.82 -7.82 -7.72
C ALA A 60 6.32 -9.26 -7.85
N LEU A 61 6.69 -10.15 -6.91
CA LEU A 61 6.19 -11.53 -6.89
C LEU A 61 4.68 -11.60 -6.69
N LEU A 62 4.14 -10.81 -5.75
CA LEU A 62 2.70 -10.76 -5.52
C LEU A 62 1.96 -10.15 -6.72
N GLY A 63 2.51 -9.08 -7.31
CA GLY A 63 2.01 -8.50 -8.56
C GLY A 63 2.00 -9.51 -9.71
N ALA A 64 3.05 -10.34 -9.83
CA ALA A 64 3.13 -11.38 -10.86
C ALA A 64 2.10 -12.50 -10.65
N ILE A 65 1.87 -12.91 -9.40
CA ILE A 65 0.79 -13.85 -9.05
C ILE A 65 -0.57 -13.26 -9.48
N PHE A 66 -0.83 -12.00 -9.15
CA PHE A 66 -2.09 -11.34 -9.51
C PHE A 66 -2.27 -11.14 -11.00
N LEU A 67 -1.21 -10.77 -11.73
CA LEU A 67 -1.24 -10.67 -13.17
C LEU A 67 -1.51 -12.04 -13.82
N SER A 68 -0.90 -13.10 -13.31
CA SER A 68 -1.13 -14.47 -13.78
C SER A 68 -2.58 -14.90 -13.56
N VAL A 69 -3.12 -14.65 -12.37
CA VAL A 69 -4.54 -14.88 -12.05
C VAL A 69 -5.45 -14.07 -12.98
N ARG A 70 -5.10 -12.80 -13.24
CA ARG A 70 -5.87 -11.93 -14.14
C ARG A 70 -5.94 -12.49 -15.57
N TYR A 71 -4.83 -12.95 -16.12
CA TYR A 71 -4.82 -13.58 -17.45
C TYR A 71 -5.54 -14.92 -17.47
N ALA A 72 -5.34 -15.78 -16.46
CA ALA A 72 -6.04 -17.06 -16.37
C ALA A 72 -7.57 -16.89 -16.24
N ALA A 73 -8.02 -15.81 -15.58
CA ALA A 73 -9.42 -15.50 -15.40
C ALA A 73 -10.05 -14.76 -16.58
N GLN A 74 -9.28 -14.28 -17.57
CA GLN A 74 -9.75 -13.42 -18.67
C GLN A 74 -11.05 -13.91 -19.35
N PRO A 75 -11.23 -15.21 -19.68
CA PRO A 75 -12.46 -15.70 -20.31
C PRO A 75 -13.73 -15.56 -19.46
N TYR A 76 -13.57 -15.38 -18.15
CA TYR A 76 -14.66 -15.32 -17.17
C TYR A 76 -14.92 -13.89 -16.66
N LEU A 77 -14.14 -12.91 -17.11
CA LEU A 77 -14.24 -11.52 -16.67
C LEU A 77 -15.26 -10.74 -17.50
N PRO A 78 -16.00 -9.79 -16.89
CA PRO A 78 -16.86 -8.89 -17.65
C PRO A 78 -16.08 -8.09 -18.69
N ALA A 79 -16.60 -7.99 -19.91
CA ALA A 79 -16.01 -7.20 -20.99
C ALA A 79 -15.88 -5.70 -20.68
N ALA A 80 -16.61 -5.21 -19.66
CA ALA A 80 -16.50 -3.83 -19.18
C ALA A 80 -15.22 -3.54 -18.38
N LEU A 81 -14.50 -4.58 -17.93
CA LEU A 81 -13.25 -4.38 -17.19
C LEU A 81 -12.14 -3.92 -18.14
N PRO A 82 -11.37 -2.89 -17.78
CA PRO A 82 -10.23 -2.47 -18.58
C PRO A 82 -9.22 -3.59 -18.79
N GLU A 83 -8.68 -3.68 -20.01
CA GLU A 83 -7.59 -4.62 -20.32
C GLU A 83 -6.32 -4.28 -19.51
N PRO A 84 -5.48 -5.28 -19.17
CA PRO A 84 -4.18 -5.02 -18.58
C PRO A 84 -3.37 -4.03 -19.42
N GLY A 85 -2.79 -3.01 -18.79
CA GLY A 85 -1.98 -2.01 -19.48
C GLY A 85 -2.75 -0.90 -20.19
N PHE A 86 -4.08 -0.80 -20.06
CA PHE A 86 -4.92 0.21 -20.75
C PHE A 86 -4.49 1.69 -20.53
N ARG A 87 -3.70 1.97 -19.49
CA ARG A 87 -3.19 3.32 -19.17
C ARG A 87 -1.90 3.68 -19.91
N GLY A 88 -1.33 2.74 -20.68
CA GLY A 88 0.00 2.86 -21.28
C GLY A 88 1.12 2.91 -20.25
N VAL A 89 2.37 2.94 -20.72
CA VAL A 89 3.57 2.94 -19.85
C VAL A 89 3.61 4.18 -18.95
N LEU A 90 3.41 5.38 -19.50
CA LEU A 90 3.49 6.62 -18.73
C LEU A 90 2.35 6.77 -17.72
N GLY A 91 1.11 6.43 -18.13
CA GLY A 91 -0.04 6.46 -17.25
C GLY A 91 0.04 5.39 -16.16
N GLY A 92 0.55 4.20 -16.50
CA GLY A 92 0.87 3.14 -15.54
C GLY A 92 1.86 3.63 -14.49
N LEU A 93 3.01 4.17 -14.91
CA LEU A 93 4.04 4.70 -14.01
C LEU A 93 3.49 5.80 -13.09
N ALA A 94 2.71 6.73 -13.62
CA ALA A 94 2.14 7.83 -12.85
C ALA A 94 1.16 7.33 -11.78
N VAL A 95 0.29 6.37 -12.12
CA VAL A 95 -0.66 5.79 -11.15
C VAL A 95 0.09 4.95 -10.12
N SER A 96 1.05 4.11 -10.53
CA SER A 96 1.85 3.29 -9.60
C SER A 96 2.58 4.17 -8.57
N PHE A 97 3.20 5.27 -9.01
CA PHE A 97 3.90 6.17 -8.09
C PHE A 97 2.92 6.92 -7.17
N GLY A 98 1.85 7.49 -7.75
CA GLY A 98 0.86 8.25 -6.99
C GLY A 98 0.14 7.41 -5.93
N ALA A 99 -0.28 6.19 -6.28
CA ALA A 99 -0.92 5.24 -5.38
C ALA A 99 0.05 4.78 -4.30
N ALA A 100 1.25 4.32 -4.68
CA ALA A 100 2.25 3.84 -3.73
C ALA A 100 2.67 4.91 -2.71
N VAL A 101 2.68 6.20 -3.07
CA VAL A 101 2.96 7.26 -2.10
C VAL A 101 1.71 7.61 -1.28
N GLY A 102 0.60 7.95 -1.94
CA GLY A 102 -0.60 8.45 -1.29
C GLY A 102 -1.21 7.44 -0.34
N GLU A 103 -1.45 6.23 -0.82
CA GLU A 103 -2.13 5.20 -0.06
C GLU A 103 -1.30 4.70 1.12
N GLU A 104 0.03 4.61 0.97
CA GLU A 104 0.91 4.25 2.07
C GLU A 104 0.99 5.35 3.14
N VAL A 105 0.92 6.63 2.74
CA VAL A 105 0.80 7.72 3.70
C VAL A 105 -0.53 7.61 4.46
N TRP A 106 -1.66 7.37 3.79
CA TRP A 106 -2.97 7.33 4.44
C TRP A 106 -3.15 6.09 5.32
N PHE A 107 -2.91 4.89 4.76
CA PHE A 107 -3.20 3.64 5.44
C PHE A 107 -2.10 3.21 6.42
N ARG A 108 -0.82 3.43 6.09
CA ARG A 108 0.29 2.91 6.89
C ARG A 108 0.77 3.99 7.85
N LEU A 109 1.23 5.12 7.32
CA LEU A 109 1.72 6.20 8.17
C LEU A 109 0.62 6.80 9.05
N GLY A 110 -0.57 7.04 8.50
CA GLY A 110 -1.73 7.56 9.23
C GLY A 110 -2.50 6.50 10.02
N LEU A 111 -3.39 5.78 9.35
CA LEU A 111 -4.38 4.90 9.98
C LEU A 111 -3.75 3.79 10.83
N MET A 112 -2.82 3.01 10.27
CA MET A 112 -2.18 1.91 11.00
C MET A 112 -1.42 2.42 12.23
N THR A 113 -0.69 3.54 12.12
CA THR A 113 -0.03 4.14 13.29
C THR A 113 -1.04 4.54 14.37
N LEU A 114 -2.16 5.17 13.99
CA LEU A 114 -3.22 5.55 14.93
C LEU A 114 -3.82 4.32 15.63
N LEU A 115 -4.10 3.26 14.88
CA LEU A 115 -4.69 2.03 15.42
C LEU A 115 -3.71 1.29 16.34
N VAL A 116 -2.44 1.16 15.95
CA VAL A 116 -1.40 0.57 16.81
C VAL A 116 -1.24 1.40 18.07
N TRP A 117 -1.23 2.72 17.96
CA TRP A 117 -1.19 3.62 19.11
C TRP A 117 -2.38 3.37 20.05
N ALA A 118 -3.60 3.39 19.52
CA ALA A 118 -4.83 3.23 20.30
C ALA A 118 -4.85 1.89 21.03
N VAL A 119 -4.62 0.78 20.33
CA VAL A 119 -4.57 -0.57 20.94
C VAL A 119 -3.49 -0.64 22.02
N THR A 120 -2.32 -0.04 21.79
CA THR A 120 -1.23 -0.02 22.77
C THR A 120 -1.61 0.75 24.03
N ARG A 121 -2.26 1.91 23.88
CA ARG A 121 -2.72 2.75 25.00
C ARG A 121 -3.87 2.13 25.78
N LEU A 122 -4.86 1.56 25.08
CA LEU A 122 -5.98 0.86 25.70
C LEU A 122 -5.53 -0.38 26.50
N ALA A 123 -4.46 -1.04 26.06
CA ALA A 123 -3.84 -2.13 26.79
C ALA A 123 -2.97 -1.67 27.98
N GLY A 124 -2.87 -0.36 28.27
CA GLY A 124 -2.02 0.20 29.34
C GLY A 124 -0.52 0.05 29.07
N LYS A 125 -0.12 -0.23 27.83
CA LYS A 125 1.28 -0.51 27.45
C LYS A 125 1.95 0.72 26.86
N ARG A 126 3.29 0.75 26.94
CA ARG A 126 4.12 1.77 26.28
C ARG A 126 4.59 1.35 24.89
N LYS A 127 4.71 0.05 24.63
CA LYS A 127 5.13 -0.53 23.35
C LYS A 127 4.10 -1.54 22.86
N PRO A 128 3.84 -1.61 21.55
CA PRO A 128 2.94 -2.60 20.98
C PRO A 128 3.55 -4.01 21.06
N SER A 129 2.72 -5.03 21.28
CA SER A 129 3.13 -6.43 21.08
C SER A 129 3.04 -6.81 19.62
N SER A 130 3.81 -7.82 19.18
CA SER A 130 3.73 -8.33 17.79
C SER A 130 2.32 -8.78 17.42
N VAL A 131 1.59 -9.39 18.35
CA VAL A 131 0.19 -9.80 18.14
C VAL A 131 -0.69 -8.58 17.86
N ALA A 132 -0.57 -7.53 18.67
CA ALA A 132 -1.35 -6.30 18.47
C ALA A 132 -1.06 -5.65 17.10
N VAL A 133 0.21 -5.59 16.69
CA VAL A 133 0.56 -5.02 15.38
C VAL A 133 0.00 -5.87 14.24
N TRP A 134 0.13 -7.19 14.31
CA TRP A 134 -0.46 -8.08 13.30
C TRP A 134 -1.98 -7.93 13.21
N SER A 135 -2.69 -7.90 14.35
CA SER A 135 -4.13 -7.67 14.35
C SER A 135 -4.50 -6.36 13.65
N VAL A 136 -3.76 -5.28 13.92
CA VAL A 136 -3.96 -3.99 13.25
C VAL A 136 -3.64 -4.08 11.75
N ILE A 137 -2.58 -4.78 11.35
CA ILE A 137 -2.26 -5.00 9.92
C ILE A 137 -3.44 -5.68 9.22
N ILE A 138 -4.00 -6.75 9.79
CA ILE A 138 -5.14 -7.44 9.20
C ILE A 138 -6.36 -6.52 9.10
N ILE A 139 -6.70 -5.80 10.16
CA ILE A 139 -7.85 -4.86 10.17
C ILE A 139 -7.66 -3.76 9.12
N ALA A 140 -6.49 -3.13 9.07
CA ALA A 140 -6.18 -2.09 8.10
C ALA A 140 -6.19 -2.63 6.66
N ALA A 141 -5.75 -3.87 6.43
CA ALA A 141 -5.81 -4.53 5.13
C ALA A 141 -7.24 -4.79 4.65
N PHE A 142 -8.16 -5.16 5.55
CA PHE A 142 -9.59 -5.24 5.21
C PHE A 142 -10.18 -3.86 4.88
N GLY A 143 -9.85 -2.83 5.67
CA GLY A 143 -10.24 -1.45 5.35
C GLY A 143 -9.71 -0.99 4.00
N PHE A 144 -8.48 -1.36 3.66
CA PHE A 144 -7.86 -1.09 2.37
C PHE A 144 -8.60 -1.79 1.22
N GLY A 145 -8.97 -3.06 1.39
CA GLY A 145 -9.76 -3.78 0.39
C GLY A 145 -11.16 -3.21 0.18
N LEU A 146 -11.83 -2.79 1.25
CA LEU A 146 -13.13 -2.13 1.15
C LEU A 146 -13.05 -0.78 0.44
N ALA A 147 -11.97 -0.01 0.65
CA ALA A 147 -11.76 1.28 -0.01
C ALA A 147 -11.64 1.18 -1.55
N HIS A 148 -11.35 -0.01 -2.08
CA HIS A 148 -11.24 -0.27 -3.52
C HIS A 148 -12.55 -0.71 -4.18
N VAL A 149 -13.57 -1.09 -3.40
CA VAL A 149 -14.87 -1.52 -3.94
C VAL A 149 -15.55 -0.44 -4.79
N PRO A 150 -15.61 0.85 -4.39
CA PRO A 150 -16.26 1.89 -5.18
C PRO A 150 -15.64 2.06 -6.58
N GLN A 151 -14.32 1.94 -6.71
CA GLN A 151 -13.62 2.05 -7.99
C GLN A 151 -14.06 0.94 -8.94
N MET A 152 -14.15 -0.29 -8.44
CA MET A 152 -14.59 -1.43 -9.23
C MET A 152 -16.07 -1.32 -9.63
N VAL A 153 -16.93 -0.83 -8.74
CA VAL A 153 -18.34 -0.55 -9.05
C VAL A 153 -18.47 0.52 -10.14
N ALA A 154 -17.61 1.55 -10.13
CA ALA A 154 -17.57 2.58 -11.18
C ALA A 154 -17.21 2.03 -12.57
N PHE A 155 -16.52 0.89 -12.65
CA PHE A 155 -16.28 0.15 -13.90
C PHE A 155 -17.42 -0.81 -14.26
N GLY A 156 -18.56 -0.74 -13.58
CA GLY A 156 -19.73 -1.57 -13.87
C GLY A 156 -19.61 -3.03 -13.40
N ALA A 157 -18.64 -3.35 -12.54
CA ALA A 157 -18.29 -4.73 -12.18
C ALA A 157 -18.83 -5.20 -10.82
N ALA A 158 -20.05 -4.86 -10.43
CA ALA A 158 -20.57 -5.05 -9.06
C ALA A 158 -21.00 -6.49 -8.66
N SER A 159 -20.52 -7.54 -9.33
CA SER A 159 -20.90 -8.92 -8.99
C SER A 159 -20.33 -9.36 -7.62
N PRO A 160 -20.98 -10.27 -6.88
CA PRO A 160 -20.46 -10.75 -5.60
C PRO A 160 -19.05 -11.34 -5.70
N VAL A 161 -18.77 -12.06 -6.80
CA VAL A 161 -17.44 -12.64 -7.07
C VAL A 161 -16.40 -11.54 -7.30
N ALA A 162 -16.74 -10.50 -8.06
CA ALA A 162 -15.85 -9.37 -8.27
C ALA A 162 -15.57 -8.64 -6.95
N VAL A 163 -16.60 -8.40 -6.12
CA VAL A 163 -16.44 -7.75 -4.80
C VAL A 163 -15.51 -8.56 -3.92
N ALA A 164 -15.75 -9.88 -3.80
CA ALA A 164 -14.91 -10.77 -3.02
C ALA A 164 -13.47 -10.76 -3.55
N SER A 165 -13.27 -10.84 -4.86
CA SER A 165 -11.94 -10.86 -5.49
C SER A 165 -11.19 -9.54 -5.27
N THR A 166 -11.87 -8.39 -5.42
CA THR A 166 -11.31 -7.07 -5.16
C THR A 166 -10.90 -6.94 -3.69
N VAL A 167 -11.77 -7.34 -2.75
CA VAL A 167 -11.46 -7.25 -1.32
C VAL A 167 -10.30 -8.18 -0.96
N LEU A 168 -10.33 -9.45 -1.36
CA LEU A 168 -9.30 -10.42 -1.01
C LEU A 168 -7.94 -10.09 -1.65
N GLY A 169 -7.93 -9.65 -2.91
CA GLY A 169 -6.71 -9.20 -3.59
C GLY A 169 -6.08 -8.01 -2.85
N ASN A 170 -6.88 -7.00 -2.54
CA ASN A 170 -6.42 -5.82 -1.81
C ASN A 170 -6.05 -6.11 -0.35
N VAL A 171 -6.73 -7.04 0.34
CA VAL A 171 -6.31 -7.51 1.66
C VAL A 171 -4.92 -8.12 1.59
N SER A 172 -4.64 -8.94 0.58
CA SER A 172 -3.35 -9.64 0.45
C SER A 172 -2.17 -8.66 0.29
N VAL A 173 -2.28 -7.69 -0.63
CA VAL A 173 -1.29 -6.60 -0.73
C VAL A 173 -1.30 -5.71 0.51
N GLY A 174 -2.48 -5.49 1.09
CA GLY A 174 -2.72 -4.79 2.34
C GLY A 174 -1.82 -5.29 3.47
N VAL A 175 -1.82 -6.60 3.66
CA VAL A 175 -1.03 -7.34 4.64
C VAL A 175 0.46 -7.24 4.34
N LEU A 176 0.88 -7.43 3.09
CA LEU A 176 2.28 -7.30 2.68
C LEU A 176 2.83 -5.91 3.00
N TYR A 177 2.12 -4.86 2.59
CA TYR A 177 2.56 -3.48 2.78
C TYR A 177 2.58 -3.10 4.27
N GLY A 178 1.58 -3.56 5.04
CA GLY A 178 1.56 -3.39 6.49
C GLY A 178 2.74 -4.07 7.20
N TRP A 179 3.11 -5.28 6.76
CA TRP A 179 4.31 -5.97 7.27
C TRP A 179 5.60 -5.22 6.89
N CYS A 180 5.73 -4.77 5.64
CA CYS A 180 6.84 -3.94 5.20
C CYS A 180 6.96 -2.67 6.05
N TYR A 181 5.84 -1.97 6.28
CA TYR A 181 5.81 -0.78 7.12
C TYR A 181 6.28 -1.06 8.55
N TRP A 182 5.75 -2.12 9.17
CA TRP A 182 6.11 -2.48 10.54
C TRP A 182 7.57 -2.91 10.69
N ARG A 183 8.09 -3.71 9.76
CA ARG A 183 9.41 -4.34 9.90
C ARG A 183 10.54 -3.52 9.29
N ARG A 184 10.24 -2.66 8.31
CA ARG A 184 11.23 -1.99 7.46
C ARG A 184 10.95 -0.50 7.24
N GLY A 185 9.77 -0.01 7.63
CA GLY A 185 9.39 1.39 7.57
C GLY A 185 8.67 1.79 6.28
N LEU A 186 8.25 3.05 6.22
CA LEU A 186 7.35 3.58 5.19
C LEU A 186 7.88 3.41 3.77
N LEU A 187 9.16 3.73 3.54
CA LEU A 187 9.75 3.59 2.21
C LEU A 187 9.72 2.15 1.70
N ALA A 188 9.88 1.15 2.59
CA ALA A 188 9.78 -0.25 2.18
C ALA A 188 8.35 -0.61 1.77
N ALA A 189 7.33 -0.09 2.47
CA ALA A 189 5.93 -0.31 2.08
C ALA A 189 5.63 0.33 0.71
N MET A 190 6.10 1.57 0.48
CA MET A 190 5.99 2.26 -0.81
C MET A 190 6.68 1.49 -1.94
N ILE A 191 7.88 0.95 -1.70
CA ILE A 191 8.59 0.14 -2.70
C ILE A 191 7.88 -1.17 -3.00
N ALA A 192 7.32 -1.86 -2.00
CA ALA A 192 6.54 -3.07 -2.22
C ALA A 192 5.30 -2.78 -3.08
N HIS A 193 4.59 -1.71 -2.75
CA HIS A 193 3.40 -1.27 -3.47
C HIS A 193 3.72 -0.88 -4.91
N PHE A 194 4.67 0.04 -5.08
CA PHE A 194 5.11 0.47 -6.40
C PHE A 194 5.54 -0.72 -7.27
N SER A 195 6.27 -1.69 -6.71
CA SER A 195 6.73 -2.86 -7.46
C SER A 195 5.58 -3.77 -7.90
N ALA A 196 4.55 -3.97 -7.06
CA ALA A 196 3.36 -4.71 -7.46
C ALA A 196 2.63 -3.99 -8.60
N ASP A 197 2.47 -2.68 -8.49
CA ASP A 197 1.77 -1.88 -9.49
C ASP A 197 2.53 -1.80 -10.82
N ILE A 198 3.86 -1.76 -10.80
CA ILE A 198 4.67 -1.83 -12.03
C ILE A 198 4.36 -3.12 -12.78
N VAL A 199 4.27 -4.25 -12.07
CA VAL A 199 3.92 -5.53 -12.69
C VAL A 199 2.48 -5.52 -13.20
N LEU A 200 1.54 -4.88 -12.51
CA LEU A 200 0.12 -4.89 -12.89
C LEU A 200 -0.25 -3.85 -13.97
N HIS A 201 0.47 -2.73 -14.05
CA HIS A 201 0.07 -1.58 -14.86
C HIS A 201 1.08 -1.21 -15.95
N VAL A 202 2.37 -1.43 -15.73
CA VAL A 202 3.42 -1.03 -16.67
C VAL A 202 3.88 -2.19 -17.54
N LEU A 203 4.14 -3.36 -16.93
CA LEU A 203 4.60 -4.54 -17.67
C LEU A 203 3.63 -4.94 -18.79
N PRO A 204 2.30 -5.04 -18.57
CA PRO A 204 1.37 -5.40 -19.64
C PRO A 204 1.31 -4.34 -20.74
N ALA A 205 1.53 -3.07 -20.40
CA ALA A 205 1.55 -1.97 -21.37
C ALA A 205 2.79 -1.96 -22.28
N LEU A 206 3.80 -2.80 -22.01
CA LEU A 206 4.95 -3.00 -22.91
C LEU A 206 4.66 -4.03 -24.02
N ALA A 207 3.59 -4.82 -23.85
CA ALA A 207 3.20 -5.88 -24.79
C ALA A 207 2.06 -5.46 -25.73
N VAL A 208 1.59 -4.22 -25.62
CA VAL A 208 0.52 -3.59 -26.43
C VAL A 208 1.14 -2.49 -27.27
#